data_AF-A0A522AVC0-F1
#
_entry.id   AF-A0A522AVC0-F1
#
_cell.length_a   1.000
_cell.length_b   1.000
_cell.length_c   1.000
_cell.angle_alpha   90.00
_cell.angle_beta   90.00
_cell.angle_gamma   90.00
#
_symmetry.space_group_name_H-M   'P 1'
#
loop_
_entity.id
_entity.type
_entity.pdbx_description
1 polymer ?
#
loop_
_entity_poly.entity_id
_entity_poly.type
_entity_poly.pdbx_seq_one_letter_code
_entity_poly.pdbx_strand_id
1 'polypeptide(L)'
;PEAVTLRGTAALACARLAYRHYREWTQAARWQALAAAGAQPQRLLWASTSTKDPAYSDVRYVEELIAPDTVNTLPPATLEAYRNHGDPELRLEPGIAAAARQIARLAAVGIDMERVAEQLEREGVDKFCAAHDALLAVLAARCGDQNR
;
A
#
# COMPACT_ATOMS: atom_id res chain seq x y z
N PRO A 1 -4.69 26.64 5.47
CA PRO A 1 -5.90 26.13 4.79
C PRO A 1 -6.03 24.61 5.03
N GLU A 2 -7.26 24.07 5.10
CA GLU A 2 -7.55 22.68 5.50
C GLU A 2 -6.75 21.63 4.70
N ALA A 3 -6.53 21.85 3.40
CA ALA A 3 -5.79 20.95 2.53
C ALA A 3 -4.36 20.63 3.01
N VAL A 4 -3.68 21.58 3.67
CA VAL A 4 -2.33 21.34 4.22
C VAL A 4 -2.38 20.31 5.35
N THR A 5 -3.44 20.32 6.16
CA THR A 5 -3.62 19.37 7.28
C THR A 5 -3.91 17.95 6.82
N LEU A 6 -4.32 17.77 5.56
CA LEU A 6 -4.66 16.47 4.97
C LEU A 6 -3.47 15.79 4.27
N ARG A 7 -2.33 16.49 4.12
CA ARG A 7 -1.13 15.93 3.48
C ARG A 7 -0.65 14.68 4.21
N GLY A 8 -0.32 13.65 3.42
CA GLY A 8 0.14 12.36 3.94
C GLY A 8 -0.92 11.53 4.67
N THR A 9 -2.20 11.90 4.63
CA THR A 9 -3.27 11.13 5.32
C THR A 9 -3.97 10.11 4.42
N ALA A 10 -4.06 10.39 3.12
CA ALA A 10 -4.87 9.61 2.17
C ALA A 10 -4.48 8.13 2.10
N ALA A 11 -3.18 7.82 1.97
CA ALA A 11 -2.70 6.45 1.86
C ALA A 11 -3.04 5.60 3.10
N LEU A 12 -2.82 6.15 4.30
CA LEU A 12 -3.16 5.47 5.55
C LEU A 12 -4.68 5.30 5.71
N ALA A 13 -5.47 6.31 5.34
CA ALA A 13 -6.92 6.19 5.36
C ALA A 13 -7.40 5.07 4.42
N CYS A 14 -6.85 4.97 3.21
CA CYS A 14 -7.18 3.90 2.27
C CYS A 14 -6.78 2.52 2.82
N ALA A 15 -5.57 2.36 3.35
CA ALA A 15 -5.12 1.09 3.93
C ALA A 15 -6.00 0.63 5.11
N ARG A 16 -6.40 1.57 5.97
CA ARG A 16 -7.33 1.31 7.08
C ARG A 16 -8.69 0.82 6.59
N LEU A 17 -9.25 1.45 5.56
CA LEU A 17 -10.51 1.02 4.95
C LEU A 17 -10.39 -0.33 4.26
N ALA A 18 -9.28 -0.61 3.58
CA ALA A 18 -8.99 -1.91 2.99
C ALA A 18 -8.93 -3.01 4.06
N TYR A 19 -8.26 -2.77 5.19
CA TYR A 19 -8.21 -3.74 6.29
C TYR A 19 -9.57 -3.91 6.98
N ARG A 20 -10.38 -2.85 7.11
CA ARG A 20 -11.77 -2.99 7.56
C ARG A 20 -12.54 -3.95 6.65
N HIS A 21 -12.44 -3.76 5.33
CA HIS A 21 -13.08 -4.64 4.37
C HIS A 21 -12.54 -6.08 4.45
N TYR A 22 -11.22 -6.24 4.65
CA TYR A 22 -10.59 -7.55 4.89
C TYR A 22 -11.17 -8.26 6.13
N ARG A 23 -11.45 -7.53 7.20
CA ARG A 23 -12.10 -8.12 8.38
C ARG A 23 -13.55 -8.48 8.12
N GLU A 24 -14.28 -7.63 7.42
CA GLU A 24 -15.68 -7.88 7.08
C GLU A 24 -15.86 -9.14 6.23
N TRP A 25 -15.09 -9.31 5.14
CA TRP A 25 -15.24 -10.50 4.29
C TRP A 25 -14.72 -11.78 4.97
N THR A 26 -13.65 -11.71 5.77
CA THR A 26 -13.17 -12.89 6.51
C THR A 26 -14.12 -13.30 7.63
N GLN A 27 -14.90 -12.39 8.20
CA GLN A 27 -15.90 -12.72 9.22
C GLN A 27 -17.26 -13.14 8.61
N ALA A 28 -17.46 -12.94 7.30
CA ALA A 28 -18.70 -13.31 6.65
C ALA A 28 -18.94 -14.82 6.66
N ALA A 29 -20.20 -15.24 6.85
CA ALA A 29 -20.60 -16.65 6.93
C ALA A 29 -20.12 -17.48 5.73
N ARG A 30 -20.13 -16.89 4.54
CA ARG A 30 -19.61 -17.53 3.32
C ARG A 30 -18.12 -17.88 3.44
N TRP A 31 -17.30 -16.97 3.95
CA TRP A 31 -15.87 -17.22 4.12
C TRP A 31 -15.61 -18.22 5.26
N GLN A 32 -16.35 -18.11 6.36
CA GLN A 32 -16.23 -19.04 7.49
C GLN A 32 -16.51 -20.49 7.08
N ALA A 33 -17.48 -20.72 6.18
CA ALA A 33 -17.73 -22.05 5.62
C ALA A 33 -16.53 -22.60 4.80
N LEU A 34 -15.85 -21.75 4.04
CA LEU A 34 -14.65 -22.12 3.28
C LEU A 34 -13.45 -22.39 4.21
N ALA A 35 -13.26 -21.54 5.22
CA ALA A 35 -12.20 -21.70 6.22
C ALA A 35 -12.37 -23.01 7.00
N ALA A 36 -13.61 -23.37 7.37
CA ALA A 36 -13.92 -24.66 8.00
C ALA A 36 -13.58 -25.87 7.11
N ALA A 37 -13.57 -25.70 5.78
CA ALA A 37 -13.13 -26.69 4.80
C ALA A 37 -11.61 -26.65 4.51
N GLY A 38 -10.84 -25.83 5.23
CA GLY A 38 -9.38 -25.73 5.11
C GLY A 38 -8.87 -24.64 4.17
N ALA A 39 -9.74 -23.77 3.64
CA ALA A 39 -9.30 -22.65 2.81
C ALA A 39 -8.44 -21.65 3.59
N GLN A 40 -7.45 -21.06 2.92
CA GLN A 40 -6.57 -20.02 3.46
C GLN A 40 -6.94 -18.65 2.92
N PRO A 41 -6.98 -17.58 3.74
CA PRO A 41 -7.34 -16.26 3.27
C PRO A 41 -6.23 -15.64 2.43
N GLN A 42 -6.61 -14.88 1.40
CA GLN A 42 -5.68 -13.95 0.78
C GLN A 42 -5.44 -12.78 1.72
N ARG A 43 -4.21 -12.69 2.24
CA ARG A 43 -3.80 -11.60 3.14
C ARG A 43 -3.62 -10.31 2.37
N LEU A 44 -3.92 -9.18 3.02
CA LEU A 44 -3.53 -7.88 2.49
C LEU A 44 -2.00 -7.77 2.50
N LEU A 45 -1.44 -7.25 1.42
CA LEU A 45 -0.02 -6.95 1.28
C LEU A 45 0.15 -5.45 1.02
N TRP A 46 0.90 -4.78 1.89
CA TRP A 46 1.29 -3.39 1.74
C TRP A 46 2.58 -3.31 0.93
N ALA A 47 2.54 -2.59 -0.19
CA ALA A 47 3.67 -2.33 -1.07
C ALA A 47 3.94 -0.83 -1.18
N SER A 48 5.15 -0.47 -1.63
CA SER A 48 5.60 0.93 -1.75
C SER A 48 5.52 1.71 -0.42
N THR A 49 5.90 1.06 0.68
CA THR A 49 5.84 1.58 2.05
C THR A 49 7.09 2.34 2.49
N SER A 50 8.01 2.66 1.57
CA SER A 50 9.06 3.64 1.86
C SER A 50 8.48 5.04 1.90
N THR A 51 8.80 5.80 2.95
CA THR A 51 8.45 7.21 3.04
C THR A 51 9.20 8.01 1.98
N LYS A 52 8.47 8.82 1.20
CA LYS A 52 9.01 9.60 0.07
C LYS A 52 9.23 11.08 0.41
N ASP A 53 8.60 11.57 1.47
CA ASP A 53 8.70 12.96 1.92
C ASP A 53 9.53 13.00 3.21
N PRO A 54 10.68 13.69 3.23
CA PRO A 54 11.58 13.72 4.38
C PRO A 54 10.98 14.45 5.60
N ALA A 55 9.86 15.15 5.44
CA ALA A 55 9.13 15.71 6.58
C ALA A 55 8.43 14.65 7.45
N TYR A 56 8.36 13.40 6.98
CA TYR A 56 7.80 12.28 7.72
C TYR A 56 8.88 11.27 8.13
N SER A 57 8.63 10.54 9.21
CA SER A 57 9.47 9.41 9.61
C SER A 57 9.68 8.43 8.45
N ASP A 58 10.91 7.99 8.25
CA ASP A 58 11.31 7.01 7.22
C ASP A 58 10.68 5.62 7.43
N VAL A 59 10.22 5.34 8.66
CA VAL A 59 9.51 4.11 9.04
C VAL A 59 8.00 4.29 9.17
N ARG A 60 7.47 5.49 8.89
CA ARG A 60 6.05 5.86 9.10
C ARG A 60 5.06 4.82 8.59
N TYR A 61 5.18 4.40 7.34
CA TYR A 61 4.22 3.44 6.76
C TYR A 61 4.44 2.01 7.27
N VAL A 62 5.63 1.66 7.75
CA VAL A 62 5.83 0.35 8.37
C VAL A 62 5.05 0.28 9.68
N GLU A 63 5.21 1.30 10.53
CA GLU A 63 4.58 1.43 11.84
C GLU A 63 3.06 1.58 11.79
N GLU A 64 2.57 2.42 10.88
CA GLU A 64 1.14 2.73 10.79
C GLU A 64 0.31 1.60 10.17
N LEU A 65 0.96 0.62 9.52
CA LEU A 65 0.30 -0.45 8.76
C LEU A 65 0.35 -1.84 9.42
N ILE A 66 0.87 -1.93 10.65
CA ILE A 66 0.94 -3.19 11.38
C ILE A 66 -0.47 -3.62 11.80
N ALA A 67 -0.88 -4.80 11.34
CA ALA A 67 -2.13 -5.46 11.72
C ALA A 67 -2.04 -7.00 11.57
N PRO A 68 -2.83 -7.77 12.33
CA PRO A 68 -2.98 -9.21 12.14
C PRO A 68 -3.26 -9.59 10.69
N ASP A 69 -2.74 -10.73 10.25
CA ASP A 69 -3.00 -11.29 8.92
C ASP A 69 -2.65 -10.37 7.74
N THR A 70 -1.72 -9.43 7.92
CA THR A 70 -1.20 -8.57 6.84
C THR A 70 0.28 -8.83 6.57
N VAL A 71 0.73 -8.54 5.36
CA VAL A 71 2.13 -8.60 4.93
C VAL A 71 2.58 -7.19 4.55
N ASN A 72 3.82 -6.83 4.84
CA ASN A 72 4.43 -5.61 4.32
C ASN A 72 5.69 -5.99 3.55
N THR A 73 5.79 -5.60 2.27
CA THR A 73 7.01 -5.79 1.49
C THR A 73 7.87 -4.53 1.58
N LEU A 74 9.11 -4.71 2.04
CA LEU A 74 10.02 -3.61 2.34
C LEU A 74 11.27 -3.71 1.48
N PRO A 75 11.76 -2.60 0.88
CA PRO A 75 13.11 -2.58 0.37
C PRO A 75 14.12 -2.68 1.52
N PRO A 76 15.34 -3.18 1.28
CA PRO A 76 16.35 -3.39 2.32
C PRO A 76 16.60 -2.15 3.21
N ALA A 77 16.64 -0.95 2.62
CA ALA A 77 16.88 0.29 3.37
C ALA A 77 15.75 0.61 4.37
N THR A 78 14.48 0.41 4.00
CA THR A 78 13.34 0.62 4.91
C THR A 78 13.32 -0.44 6.01
N LEU A 79 13.70 -1.68 5.70
CA LEU A 79 13.85 -2.73 6.71
C LEU A 79 14.97 -2.41 7.71
N GLU A 80 16.10 -1.90 7.23
CA GLU A 80 17.22 -1.49 8.09
C GLU A 80 16.85 -0.32 9.00
N ALA A 81 16.17 0.71 8.46
CA ALA A 81 15.63 1.81 9.26
C ALA A 81 14.69 1.29 10.36
N TYR A 82 13.73 0.43 10.01
CA TYR A 82 12.81 -0.13 11.00
C TYR A 82 13.51 -0.99 12.06
N ARG A 83 14.58 -1.72 11.71
CA ARG A 83 15.38 -2.48 12.69
C ARG A 83 16.13 -1.58 13.68
N ASN A 84 16.53 -0.39 13.25
CA ASN A 84 17.28 0.55 14.08
C ASN A 84 16.35 1.26 15.08
N HIS A 85 15.24 1.81 14.59
CA HIS A 85 14.42 2.74 15.38
C HIS A 85 12.90 2.57 15.21
N GLY A 86 12.44 1.42 14.73
CA GLY A 86 11.01 1.12 14.64
C GLY A 86 10.37 0.79 15.99
N ASP A 87 9.08 1.13 16.12
CA ASP A 87 8.26 0.84 17.29
C ASP A 87 7.06 -0.06 16.92
N PRO A 88 7.08 -1.37 17.24
CA PRO A 88 6.03 -2.30 16.83
C PRO A 88 4.75 -2.15 17.66
N GLU A 89 3.70 -1.58 17.05
CA GLU A 89 2.38 -1.41 17.66
C GLU A 89 1.24 -1.58 16.64
N LEU A 90 0.08 -2.08 17.08
CA LEU A 90 -1.11 -2.24 16.25
C LEU A 90 -1.83 -0.89 16.02
N ARG A 91 -1.28 -0.04 15.15
CA ARG A 91 -1.81 1.31 14.87
C ARG A 91 -2.87 1.35 13.78
N LEU A 92 -2.89 0.35 12.92
CA LEU A 92 -3.78 0.35 11.76
C LEU A 92 -5.25 0.20 12.19
N GLU A 93 -5.56 -0.74 13.10
CA GLU A 93 -6.93 -1.02 13.53
C GLU A 93 -7.59 0.15 14.30
N PRO A 94 -6.94 0.77 15.30
CA PRO A 94 -7.49 1.95 15.98
C PRO A 94 -7.83 3.10 15.03
N GLY A 95 -7.08 3.24 13.94
CA GLY A 95 -7.27 4.31 12.95
C GLY A 95 -8.50 4.12 12.04
N ILE A 96 -9.10 2.93 11.98
CA ILE A 96 -10.24 2.62 11.08
C ILE A 96 -11.41 3.58 11.32
N ALA A 97 -11.73 3.87 12.58
CA ALA A 97 -12.87 4.72 12.95
C ALA A 97 -12.76 6.15 12.40
N ALA A 98 -11.53 6.64 12.15
CA ALA A 98 -11.28 7.97 11.59
C ALA A 98 -11.15 7.97 10.06
N ALA A 99 -10.81 6.84 9.44
CA ALA A 99 -10.43 6.76 8.03
C ALA A 99 -11.54 7.25 7.08
N ALA A 100 -12.80 6.86 7.31
CA ALA A 100 -13.92 7.32 6.48
C ALA A 100 -14.11 8.84 6.53
N ARG A 101 -13.92 9.46 7.71
CA ARG A 101 -13.96 10.92 7.85
C ARG A 101 -12.80 11.59 7.14
N GLN A 102 -11.61 10.98 7.13
CA GLN A 102 -10.45 11.51 6.39
C GLN A 102 -10.70 11.52 4.88
N ILE A 103 -11.26 10.45 4.33
CA ILE A 103 -11.67 10.40 2.91
C ILE A 103 -12.73 11.46 2.61
N ALA A 104 -13.74 11.62 3.46
CA ALA A 104 -14.76 12.66 3.28
C ALA A 104 -14.16 14.09 3.30
N ARG A 105 -13.17 14.36 4.15
CA ARG A 105 -12.47 15.65 4.18
C ARG A 105 -11.62 15.89 2.93
N LEU A 106 -11.01 14.86 2.36
CA LEU A 106 -10.32 14.95 1.06
C LEU A 106 -11.32 15.36 -0.04
N ALA A 107 -12.49 14.73 -0.08
CA ALA A 107 -13.55 15.09 -1.03
C ALA A 107 -14.03 16.54 -0.85
N ALA A 108 -14.18 17.01 0.41
CA ALA A 108 -14.60 18.37 0.71
C ALA A 108 -13.62 19.46 0.20
N VAL A 109 -12.33 19.13 0.05
CA VAL A 109 -11.33 20.02 -0.55
C VAL A 109 -11.13 19.78 -2.05
N GLY A 110 -12.01 18.99 -2.69
CA GLY A 110 -12.01 18.74 -4.13
C GLY A 110 -11.14 17.56 -4.59
N ILE A 111 -10.69 16.69 -3.68
CA ILE A 111 -9.93 15.49 -4.04
C ILE A 111 -10.88 14.31 -4.19
N ASP A 112 -11.09 13.90 -5.44
CA ASP A 112 -11.82 12.68 -5.78
C ASP A 112 -10.87 11.46 -5.72
N MET A 113 -11.07 10.61 -4.71
CA MET A 113 -10.22 9.44 -4.48
C MET A 113 -10.42 8.34 -5.52
N GLU A 114 -11.58 8.25 -6.18
CA GLU A 114 -11.81 7.29 -7.26
C GLU A 114 -10.99 7.68 -8.48
N ARG A 115 -11.07 8.96 -8.87
CA ARG A 115 -10.25 9.51 -9.97
C ARG A 115 -8.75 9.36 -9.69
N VAL A 116 -8.32 9.58 -8.44
CA VAL A 116 -6.93 9.37 -8.04
C VAL A 116 -6.55 7.89 -8.18
N ALA A 117 -7.40 6.96 -7.74
CA ALA A 117 -7.14 5.53 -7.87
C ALA A 117 -6.99 5.11 -9.34
N GLU A 118 -7.91 5.52 -10.21
CA GLU A 118 -7.83 5.25 -11.65
C GLU A 118 -6.57 5.82 -12.30
N GLN A 119 -6.18 7.04 -11.91
CA GLN A 119 -4.96 7.66 -12.42
C GLN A 119 -3.72 6.87 -11.97
N LEU A 120 -3.64 6.49 -10.69
CA LEU A 120 -2.53 5.72 -10.14
C LEU A 120 -2.44 4.33 -10.76
N GLU A 121 -3.57 3.69 -11.08
CA GLU A 121 -3.60 2.41 -11.77
C GLU A 121 -3.00 2.51 -13.17
N ARG A 122 -3.47 3.47 -13.98
CA ARG A 122 -2.94 3.71 -15.34
C ARG A 122 -1.45 4.00 -15.33
N GLU A 123 -1.03 4.97 -14.51
CA GLU A 123 0.39 5.32 -14.38
C GLU A 123 1.23 4.15 -13.85
N GLY A 124 0.64 3.30 -13.01
CA GLY A 124 1.29 2.09 -12.50
C GLY A 124 1.57 1.11 -13.63
N VAL A 125 0.55 0.77 -14.41
CA VAL A 125 0.68 -0.12 -15.58
C VAL A 125 1.72 0.41 -16.57
N ASP A 126 1.66 1.70 -16.90
CA ASP A 126 2.62 2.33 -17.81
C ASP A 126 4.07 2.21 -17.31
N LYS A 127 4.30 2.41 -16.01
CA LYS A 127 5.63 2.25 -15.39
C LYS A 127 6.14 0.81 -15.47
N PHE A 128 5.25 -0.18 -15.29
CA PHE A 128 5.63 -1.59 -15.43
C PHE A 128 5.94 -1.95 -16.88
N CYS A 129 5.13 -1.52 -17.85
CA CYS A 129 5.39 -1.72 -19.28
C CYS A 129 6.73 -1.10 -19.70
N ALA A 130 6.97 0.16 -19.33
CA ALA A 130 8.21 0.85 -19.65
C ALA A 130 9.44 0.16 -19.05
N ALA A 131 9.36 -0.30 -17.79
CA ALA A 131 10.44 -1.05 -17.16
C ALA A 131 10.70 -2.40 -17.85
N HIS A 132 9.65 -3.07 -18.30
CA HIS A 132 9.75 -4.33 -19.04
C HIS A 132 10.38 -4.16 -20.42
N ASP A 133 9.93 -3.15 -21.19
CA ASP A 133 10.49 -2.84 -22.51
C ASP A 133 11.97 -2.46 -22.41
N ALA A 134 12.35 -1.69 -21.38
CA ALA A 134 13.74 -1.36 -21.10
C ALA A 134 14.58 -2.62 -20.82
N LEU A 135 14.04 -3.58 -20.05
CA LEU A 135 14.70 -4.86 -19.81
C LEU A 135 14.89 -5.65 -21.12
N LEU A 136 13.85 -5.74 -21.95
CA LEU A 136 13.92 -6.45 -23.23
C LEU A 136 14.93 -5.82 -24.19
N ALA A 137 15.00 -4.48 -24.24
CA ALA A 137 15.99 -3.77 -25.06
C ALA A 137 17.44 -4.10 -24.64
N VAL A 138 17.71 -4.16 -23.33
CA VAL A 138 19.02 -4.54 -22.80
C VAL A 138 19.37 -5.99 -23.18
N LEU A 139 18.42 -6.91 -23.07
CA LEU A 139 18.63 -8.31 -23.45
C LEU A 139 18.90 -8.46 -24.96
N ALA A 140 18.11 -7.77 -25.80
CA ALA A 140 18.28 -7.79 -27.24
C ALA A 140 19.67 -7.28 -27.67
N ALA A 141 20.16 -6.20 -27.06
CA ALA A 141 21.50 -5.68 -27.31
C ALA A 141 22.58 -6.72 -26.95
N ARG A 142 22.45 -7.39 -25.80
CA ARG A 142 23.40 -8.43 -25.36
C ARG A 142 23.41 -9.67 -26.24
N CYS A 143 22.25 -10.09 -26.75
CA CYS A 143 22.16 -11.23 -27.67
C CYS A 143 22.64 -10.89 -29.08
N GLY A 144 22.43 -9.65 -29.55
CA GLY A 144 22.91 -9.19 -30.85
C GLY A 144 24.43 -9.08 -30.94
N ASP A 145 25.10 -8.74 -29.84
CA ASP A 145 26.57 -8.62 -29.77
C ASP A 145 27.31 -9.98 -29.75
N GLN A 146 26.63 -11.12 -29.52
CA GLN A 146 27.26 -12.45 -29.55
C GLN A 146 27.40 -13.04 -30.97
N ASN A 147 26.87 -12.36 -31.99
CA ASN A 147 26.91 -12.81 -33.40
C ASN A 147 27.85 -11.95 -34.28
N ARG A 148 28.76 -11.19 -33.67
CA ARG A 148 29.90 -10.53 -34.33
C ARG A 148 31.21 -10.98 -33.70
#